data_AF-A0A022RYT9-F1
#
_entry.id   AF-A0A022RYT9-F1
#
_cell.length_a   1.000
_cell.length_b   1.000
_cell.length_c   1.000
_cell.angle_alpha   90.00
_cell.angle_beta   90.00
_cell.angle_gamma   90.00
#
_symmetry.space_group_name_H-M   'P 1'
#
loop_
_entity.id
_entity.type
_entity.pdbx_description
1 polymer ?
#
loop_
_entity_poly.entity_id
_entity_poly.type
_entity_poly.pdbx_seq_one_letter_code
_entity_poly.pdbx_strand_id
1 'polypeptide(L)'
;MADYHFIYKDLEGSSTQWDDIQTKLGNLPAKPPPFKPAPFAPAEDQDSKPKNKAWIDNKTEEELEDLQDDLDDDRFLQDYRKKRLTEMREAVKIAKFGSVIPISGSDFVREVSQAPQEVWVVVLLYKDGFPECRLLLQCLEDLSKRYPATKFVKIISTECIPNYPDRNLPTILVYNNSAVKATHVGMHSFGRRCTPESVGLILCQSDPVLNDGHGGEQSREAVLDGVRKKFLERVVREHEDDDDGSSSD
;
A
#
# COMPACT_ATOMS: atom_id res chain seq x y z
N MET A 1 -20.87 93.82 -8.24
CA MET A 1 -20.49 92.65 -7.42
C MET A 1 -20.38 91.48 -8.38
N ALA A 2 -19.24 90.79 -8.43
CA ALA A 2 -19.07 89.63 -9.32
C ALA A 2 -19.70 88.40 -8.66
N ASP A 3 -20.67 87.77 -9.33
CA ASP A 3 -21.32 86.53 -8.85
C ASP A 3 -20.38 85.34 -9.08
N TYR A 4 -19.79 84.85 -8.00
CA TYR A 4 -18.93 83.67 -8.03
C TYR A 4 -19.78 82.39 -8.01
N HIS A 5 -19.74 81.62 -9.10
CA HIS A 5 -20.36 80.30 -9.19
C HIS A 5 -19.35 79.22 -8.78
N PHE A 6 -19.67 78.42 -7.77
CA PHE A 6 -18.81 77.32 -7.31
C PHE A 6 -19.13 76.04 -8.08
N ILE A 7 -18.12 75.51 -8.78
CA ILE A 7 -18.17 74.21 -9.45
C ILE A 7 -17.37 73.22 -8.59
N TYR A 8 -18.01 72.14 -8.16
CA TYR A 8 -17.35 71.05 -7.44
C TYR A 8 -16.94 69.97 -8.44
N LYS A 9 -15.76 69.37 -8.24
CA LYS A 9 -15.25 68.30 -9.08
C LYS A 9 -15.09 67.05 -8.23
N ASP A 10 -16.02 66.11 -8.40
CA ASP A 10 -15.98 64.81 -7.74
C ASP A 10 -15.35 63.76 -8.67
N LEU A 11 -15.04 62.58 -8.12
CA LEU A 11 -14.42 61.46 -8.86
C LEU A 11 -15.29 60.94 -10.02
N GLU A 12 -16.60 61.18 -9.98
CA GLU A 12 -17.59 60.72 -10.97
C GLU A 12 -18.06 61.83 -11.94
N GLY A 13 -17.56 63.07 -11.78
CA GLY A 13 -17.89 64.21 -12.66
C GLY A 13 -17.91 65.57 -11.94
N SER A 14 -18.07 66.66 -12.70
CA SER A 14 -18.27 68.00 -12.14
C SER A 14 -19.75 68.26 -11.91
N SER A 15 -20.15 68.56 -10.67
CA SER A 15 -21.51 69.00 -10.35
C SER A 15 -21.50 70.42 -9.78
N THR A 16 -22.51 71.21 -10.14
CA THR A 16 -22.60 72.59 -9.67
C THR A 16 -23.45 72.68 -8.41
N GLN A 17 -23.23 73.72 -7.62
CA GLN A 17 -24.06 74.01 -6.44
C GLN A 17 -25.56 74.14 -6.81
N TRP A 18 -25.86 74.52 -8.05
CA TRP A 18 -27.22 74.63 -8.57
C TRP A 18 -27.87 73.26 -8.82
N ASP A 19 -27.10 72.29 -9.31
CA ASP A 19 -27.57 70.90 -9.51
C ASP A 19 -27.95 70.23 -8.19
N ASP A 20 -27.19 70.50 -7.12
CA ASP A 20 -27.46 69.96 -5.78
C ASP A 20 -28.74 70.55 -5.18
N ILE A 21 -28.98 71.85 -5.38
CA ILE A 21 -30.20 72.52 -4.92
C ILE A 21 -31.43 72.00 -5.69
N GLN A 22 -31.33 71.84 -7.01
CA GLN A 22 -32.40 71.29 -7.86
C GLN A 22 -32.72 69.82 -7.49
N THR A 23 -31.71 69.02 -7.17
CA THR A 23 -31.89 67.63 -6.71
C THR A 23 -32.58 67.60 -5.34
N LYS A 24 -32.21 68.51 -4.42
CA LYS A 24 -32.83 68.62 -3.09
C LYS A 24 -34.28 69.11 -3.14
N LEU A 25 -34.62 69.96 -4.12
CA LEU A 25 -35.97 70.43 -4.39
C LEU A 25 -36.82 69.40 -5.17
N GLY A 26 -36.24 68.27 -5.60
CA GLY A 26 -36.94 67.18 -6.28
C GLY A 26 -37.14 67.36 -7.79
N ASN A 27 -36.49 68.37 -8.39
CA ASN A 27 -36.60 68.67 -9.82
C ASN A 27 -35.62 67.85 -10.68
N LEU A 28 -34.53 67.35 -10.10
CA LEU A 28 -33.54 66.47 -10.74
C LEU A 28 -33.53 65.08 -10.07
N PRO A 29 -33.19 64.01 -10.81
CA PRO A 29 -33.06 62.67 -10.26
C PRO A 29 -31.93 62.59 -9.23
N ALA A 30 -32.10 61.75 -8.20
CA ALA A 30 -31.08 61.54 -7.17
C ALA A 30 -29.79 60.96 -7.78
N LYS A 31 -28.63 61.50 -7.37
CA LYS A 31 -27.32 61.01 -7.82
C LYS A 31 -27.11 59.54 -7.41
N PRO A 32 -26.43 58.74 -8.24
CA PRO A 32 -26.12 57.35 -7.90
C PRO A 32 -25.30 57.28 -6.61
N PRO A 33 -25.44 56.20 -5.82
CA PRO A 33 -24.66 56.01 -4.62
C PRO A 33 -23.16 55.90 -4.99
N PRO A 34 -22.25 56.50 -4.20
CA PRO A 34 -20.83 56.51 -4.52
C PRO A 34 -20.30 55.08 -4.53
N PHE A 35 -19.50 54.76 -5.55
CA PHE A 35 -18.86 53.45 -5.68
C PHE A 35 -17.94 53.17 -4.47
N LYS A 36 -18.22 52.09 -3.73
CA LYS A 36 -17.35 51.60 -2.65
C LYS A 36 -16.75 50.26 -3.09
N PRO A 37 -15.43 50.16 -3.35
CA PRO A 37 -14.81 48.87 -3.61
C PRO A 37 -14.94 47.96 -2.39
N ALA A 38 -15.01 46.64 -2.62
CA ALA A 38 -15.03 45.66 -1.54
C ALA A 38 -13.78 45.80 -0.65
N PRO A 39 -13.88 45.54 0.66
CA PRO A 39 -12.73 45.52 1.55
C PRO A 39 -11.65 44.60 0.98
N PHE A 40 -10.41 45.07 0.93
CA PHE A 40 -9.27 44.26 0.47
C PHE A 40 -9.13 43.03 1.36
N ALA A 41 -9.30 41.84 0.77
CA ALA A 41 -8.95 40.56 1.38
C ALA A 41 -7.63 40.08 0.75
N PRO A 42 -6.56 39.82 1.52
CA PRO A 42 -5.35 39.18 0.99
C PRO A 42 -5.72 37.85 0.35
N ALA A 43 -5.09 37.51 -0.78
CA ALA A 43 -5.21 36.17 -1.36
C ALA A 43 -4.73 35.13 -0.33
N GLU A 44 -5.48 34.05 -0.14
CA GLU A 44 -5.06 32.93 0.70
C GLU A 44 -3.82 32.28 0.08
N ASP A 45 -2.65 32.47 0.70
CA ASP A 45 -1.41 31.79 0.30
C ASP A 45 -1.60 30.27 0.45
N GLN A 46 -1.22 29.49 -0.57
CA GLN A 46 -1.41 28.04 -0.56
C GLN A 46 -0.69 27.34 0.62
N ASP A 47 0.36 27.96 1.15
CA ASP A 47 1.14 27.50 2.31
C ASP A 47 0.42 27.70 3.65
N SER A 48 -0.65 28.51 3.68
CA SER A 48 -1.44 28.77 4.89
C SER A 48 -2.59 27.77 5.10
N LYS A 49 -2.74 26.79 4.20
CA LYS A 49 -3.72 25.71 4.38
C LYS A 49 -3.28 24.78 5.52
N PRO A 50 -4.19 24.38 6.43
CA PRO A 50 -3.84 23.48 7.52
C PRO A 50 -3.32 22.14 6.98
N LYS A 51 -2.08 21.82 7.34
CA LYS A 51 -1.41 20.55 7.03
C LYS A 51 -2.13 19.42 7.76
N ASN A 52 -3.12 18.82 7.11
CA ASN A 52 -3.96 17.76 7.68
C ASN A 52 -3.38 16.35 7.44
N LYS A 53 -3.95 15.35 8.11
CA LYS A 53 -3.56 13.92 8.00
C LYS A 53 -3.33 13.44 6.56
N ALA A 54 -4.25 13.75 5.65
CA ALA A 54 -4.18 13.35 4.25
C ALA A 54 -3.01 13.99 3.46
N TRP A 55 -2.53 15.15 3.91
CA TRP A 55 -1.36 15.80 3.31
C TRP A 55 -0.07 15.05 3.68
N ILE A 56 0.03 14.57 4.93
CA ILE A 56 1.17 13.77 5.42
C ILE A 56 1.19 12.39 4.77
N ASP A 57 0.03 11.75 4.60
CA ASP A 57 -0.04 10.40 4.03
C ASP A 57 0.41 10.32 2.55
N ASN A 58 0.50 11.45 1.85
CA ASN A 58 0.96 11.53 0.45
C ASN A 58 2.45 11.86 0.30
N LYS A 59 3.19 12.12 1.39
CA LYS A 59 4.61 12.50 1.36
C LYS A 59 5.53 11.29 1.52
N THR A 60 6.70 11.33 0.88
CA THR A 60 7.73 10.28 1.02
C THR A 60 8.59 10.49 2.28
N GLU A 61 9.35 9.47 2.69
CA GLU A 61 10.19 9.54 3.91
C GLU A 61 11.23 10.67 3.85
N GLU A 62 11.86 10.88 2.69
CA GLU A 62 12.83 11.97 2.45
C GLU A 62 12.16 13.35 2.55
N GLU A 63 11.02 13.54 1.90
CA GLU A 63 10.30 14.82 1.94
C GLU A 63 9.76 15.14 3.34
N LEU A 64 9.41 14.11 4.11
CA LEU A 64 9.05 14.29 5.50
C LEU A 64 10.27 14.80 6.28
N GLU A 65 11.44 14.16 6.16
CA GLU A 65 12.69 14.59 6.81
C GLU A 65 13.01 16.07 6.54
N ASP A 66 12.87 16.53 5.30
CA ASP A 66 13.11 17.94 4.95
C ASP A 66 12.11 18.93 5.59
N LEU A 67 10.86 18.50 5.82
CA LEU A 67 9.79 19.32 6.41
C LEU A 67 9.79 19.29 7.96
N GLN A 68 10.90 18.88 8.58
CA GLN A 68 11.04 18.75 10.03
C GLN A 68 10.79 20.08 10.77
N ASP A 69 11.39 21.17 10.32
CA ASP A 69 11.30 22.46 11.01
C ASP A 69 9.90 23.09 10.90
N ASP A 70 9.17 22.85 9.80
CA ASP A 70 7.84 23.46 9.55
C ASP A 70 6.68 22.74 10.25
N LEU A 71 6.93 21.57 10.85
CA LEU A 71 5.92 20.74 11.52
C LEU A 71 6.07 20.76 13.05
N ASP A 72 7.09 21.44 13.57
CA ASP A 72 7.40 21.53 15.00
C ASP A 72 6.44 22.43 15.80
N ASP A 73 5.60 23.21 15.12
CA ASP A 73 4.64 24.14 15.75
C ASP A 73 3.42 23.44 16.37
N ASP A 74 3.18 22.15 16.07
CA ASP A 74 2.04 21.40 16.61
C ASP A 74 2.42 20.00 17.11
N ARG A 75 2.29 19.78 18.42
CA ARG A 75 2.56 18.50 19.09
C ARG A 75 1.76 17.33 18.49
N PHE A 76 0.53 17.57 18.03
CA PHE A 76 -0.29 16.51 17.43
C PHE A 76 0.28 16.02 16.09
N LEU A 77 0.82 16.94 15.28
CA LEU A 77 1.43 16.64 13.99
C LEU A 77 2.76 15.88 14.15
N GLN A 78 3.57 16.25 15.16
CA GLN A 78 4.80 15.53 15.52
C GLN A 78 4.54 14.07 15.89
N ASP A 79 3.57 13.81 16.79
CA ASP A 79 3.25 12.46 17.24
C ASP A 79 2.69 11.59 16.10
N TYR A 80 1.82 12.15 15.26
CA TYR A 80 1.28 11.43 14.09
C TYR A 80 2.37 11.07 13.08
N ARG A 81 3.28 12.00 12.78
CA ARG A 81 4.41 11.76 11.89
C ARG A 81 5.33 10.70 12.47
N LYS A 82 5.72 10.82 13.74
CA LYS A 82 6.62 9.88 14.40
C LYS A 82 6.03 8.46 14.35
N LYS A 83 4.71 8.35 14.60
CA LYS A 83 3.97 7.10 14.49
C LYS A 83 3.98 6.52 13.06
N ARG A 84 3.71 7.34 12.03
CA ARG A 84 3.75 6.89 10.63
C ARG A 84 5.15 6.48 10.19
N LEU A 85 6.18 7.22 10.58
CA LEU A 85 7.58 6.91 10.27
C LEU A 85 8.01 5.59 10.93
N THR A 86 7.60 5.34 12.18
CA THR A 86 7.84 4.06 12.84
C THR A 86 7.12 2.92 12.13
N GLU A 87 5.86 3.10 11.73
CA GLU A 87 5.09 2.10 10.99
C GLU A 87 5.74 1.78 9.62
N MET A 88 6.22 2.80 8.88
CA MET A 88 6.92 2.60 7.61
C MET A 88 8.26 1.88 7.80
N ARG A 89 9.05 2.28 8.80
CA ARG A 89 10.33 1.62 9.13
C ARG A 89 10.13 0.17 9.59
N GLU A 90 9.02 -0.13 10.27
CA GLU A 90 8.65 -1.49 10.66
C GLU A 90 8.23 -2.32 9.43
N ALA A 91 7.41 -1.78 8.54
CA ALA A 91 7.03 -2.45 7.29
C ALA A 91 8.24 -2.80 6.41
N VAL A 92 9.20 -1.89 6.27
CA VAL A 92 10.46 -2.14 5.53
C VAL A 92 11.31 -3.22 6.19
N LYS A 93 11.33 -3.28 7.54
CA LYS A 93 12.01 -4.36 8.27
C LYS A 93 11.30 -5.71 8.11
N ILE A 94 10.03 -5.72 7.76
CA ILE A 94 9.23 -6.95 7.58
C ILE A 94 9.42 -7.49 6.16
N ALA A 95 9.45 -6.64 5.13
CA ALA A 95 9.71 -7.01 3.73
C ALA A 95 11.20 -7.28 3.42
N LYS A 96 11.82 -8.25 4.10
CA LYS A 96 13.26 -8.56 3.99
C LYS A 96 13.59 -9.62 2.93
N PHE A 97 12.63 -10.43 2.53
CA PHE A 97 12.82 -11.56 1.63
C PHE A 97 12.31 -11.23 0.22
N GLY A 98 12.47 -12.18 -0.71
CA GLY A 98 12.17 -11.93 -2.12
C GLY A 98 12.59 -13.06 -3.06
N SER A 99 13.34 -14.03 -2.55
CA SER A 99 13.82 -15.19 -3.29
C SER A 99 13.80 -16.44 -2.39
N VAL A 100 13.90 -17.61 -3.02
CA VAL A 100 14.06 -18.88 -2.31
C VAL A 100 15.53 -19.10 -2.00
N ILE A 101 15.89 -19.10 -0.72
CA ILE A 101 17.29 -19.16 -0.27
C ILE A 101 17.69 -20.63 -0.07
N PRO A 102 18.75 -21.14 -0.72
CA PRO A 102 19.31 -22.44 -0.40
C PRO A 102 20.01 -22.41 0.95
N ILE A 103 19.73 -23.39 1.81
CA ILE A 103 20.35 -23.55 3.13
C ILE A 103 20.96 -24.94 3.26
N SER A 104 22.01 -25.05 4.07
CA SER A 104 22.60 -26.33 4.46
C SER A 104 21.97 -26.88 5.75
N GLY A 105 22.23 -28.16 6.05
CA GLY A 105 21.82 -28.77 7.33
C GLY A 105 22.28 -28.00 8.58
N SER A 106 23.49 -27.42 8.57
CA SER A 106 24.00 -26.63 9.70
C SER A 106 23.30 -25.28 9.87
N ASP A 107 22.78 -24.71 8.78
CA ASP A 107 22.08 -23.43 8.80
C ASP A 107 20.62 -23.59 9.22
N PHE A 108 20.06 -24.80 9.15
CA PHE A 108 18.64 -25.06 9.42
C PHE A 108 18.17 -24.49 10.77
N VAL A 109 18.96 -24.70 11.84
CA VAL A 109 18.59 -24.22 13.17
C VAL A 109 18.53 -22.70 13.21
N ARG A 110 19.55 -22.02 12.66
CA ARG A 110 19.62 -20.56 12.66
C ARG A 110 18.55 -19.94 11.78
N GLU A 111 18.37 -20.49 10.58
CA GLU A 111 17.53 -19.89 9.54
C GLU A 111 16.03 -20.22 9.70
N VAL A 112 15.70 -21.37 10.29
CA VAL A 112 14.32 -21.87 10.43
C VAL A 112 13.90 -21.92 11.89
N SER A 113 14.66 -22.60 12.75
CA SER A 113 14.24 -22.83 14.15
C SER A 113 14.36 -21.58 15.03
N GLN A 114 15.36 -20.74 14.77
CA GLN A 114 15.63 -19.48 15.48
C GLN A 114 15.14 -18.24 14.72
N ALA A 115 14.25 -18.41 13.73
CA ALA A 115 13.67 -17.29 13.02
C ALA A 115 12.85 -16.38 13.97
N PRO A 116 12.79 -15.06 13.72
CA PRO A 116 11.97 -14.14 14.51
C PRO A 116 10.50 -14.58 14.54
N GLN A 117 9.82 -14.33 15.65
CA GLN A 117 8.41 -14.75 15.87
C GLN A 117 7.43 -14.17 14.83
N GLU A 118 7.74 -12.99 14.31
CA GLU A 118 6.93 -12.30 13.31
C GLU A 118 7.09 -12.88 11.90
N VAL A 119 8.12 -13.70 11.67
CA VAL A 119 8.48 -14.23 10.34
C VAL A 119 8.00 -15.66 10.18
N TRP A 120 7.20 -15.89 9.14
CA TRP A 120 6.86 -17.22 8.67
C TRP A 120 8.00 -17.77 7.81
N VAL A 121 8.39 -19.02 8.05
CA VAL A 121 9.43 -19.70 7.29
C VAL A 121 8.84 -20.92 6.59
N VAL A 122 8.90 -20.92 5.26
CA VAL A 122 8.46 -22.02 4.40
C VAL A 122 9.72 -22.73 3.90
N VAL A 123 9.88 -23.99 4.28
CA VAL A 123 11.02 -24.83 3.93
C VAL A 123 10.59 -25.86 2.88
N LEU A 124 11.26 -25.86 1.73
CA LEU A 124 11.15 -26.91 0.73
C LEU A 124 12.26 -27.96 0.93
N LEU A 125 11.89 -29.18 1.30
CA LEU A 125 12.75 -30.34 1.22
C LEU A 125 12.68 -30.88 -0.21
N TYR A 126 13.82 -30.90 -0.89
CA TYR A 126 13.92 -31.35 -2.28
C TYR A 126 15.07 -32.33 -2.49
N LYS A 127 15.12 -32.93 -3.67
CA LYS A 127 16.26 -33.70 -4.17
C LYS A 127 16.35 -33.50 -5.67
N ASP A 128 17.57 -33.40 -6.18
CA ASP A 128 17.78 -33.27 -7.62
C ASP A 128 17.33 -34.53 -8.37
N GLY A 129 16.88 -34.36 -9.61
CA GLY A 129 16.38 -35.45 -10.45
C GLY A 129 14.87 -35.69 -10.37
N PHE A 130 14.17 -35.10 -9.40
CA PHE A 130 12.71 -35.21 -9.28
C PHE A 130 12.00 -34.04 -9.98
N PRO A 131 11.20 -34.27 -11.03
CA PRO A 131 10.51 -33.21 -11.76
C PRO A 131 9.49 -32.47 -10.88
N GLU A 132 8.84 -33.16 -9.95
CA GLU A 132 7.88 -32.58 -9.00
C GLU A 132 8.52 -31.52 -8.12
N CYS A 133 9.76 -31.76 -7.66
CA CYS A 133 10.53 -30.80 -6.88
C CYS A 133 10.81 -29.52 -7.67
N ARG A 134 11.10 -29.65 -8.98
CA ARG A 134 11.39 -28.50 -9.85
C ARG A 134 10.16 -27.65 -10.08
N LEU A 135 9.00 -28.29 -10.30
CA LEU A 135 7.73 -27.60 -10.50
C LEU A 135 7.32 -26.80 -9.26
N LEU A 136 7.44 -27.42 -8.08
CA LEU A 136 7.10 -26.75 -6.83
C LEU A 136 8.08 -25.62 -6.50
N LEU A 137 9.37 -25.80 -6.78
CA LEU A 137 10.37 -24.75 -6.62
C LEU A 137 10.02 -23.51 -7.46
N GLN A 138 9.63 -23.68 -8.72
CA GLN A 138 9.22 -22.56 -9.58
C GLN A 138 8.02 -21.81 -8.98
N CYS A 139 7.04 -22.53 -8.44
CA CYS A 139 5.90 -21.91 -7.76
C CYS A 139 6.32 -21.09 -6.53
N LEU A 140 7.25 -21.62 -5.73
CA LEU A 140 7.77 -20.93 -4.54
C LEU A 140 8.61 -19.70 -4.89
N GLU A 141 9.35 -19.72 -6.00
CA GLU A 141 10.08 -18.53 -6.50
C GLU A 141 9.15 -17.39 -6.93
N ASP A 142 8.00 -17.72 -7.52
CA ASP A 142 6.98 -16.72 -7.84
C ASP A 142 6.29 -16.18 -6.59
N LEU A 143 6.01 -17.06 -5.61
CA LEU A 143 5.44 -16.64 -4.33
C LEU A 143 6.43 -15.80 -3.51
N SER A 144 7.72 -16.13 -3.49
CA SER A 144 8.72 -15.38 -2.72
C SER A 144 8.84 -13.93 -3.17
N LYS A 145 8.66 -13.66 -4.47
CA LYS A 145 8.66 -12.29 -5.01
C LYS A 145 7.41 -11.51 -4.62
N ARG A 146 6.26 -12.19 -4.51
CA ARG A 146 4.96 -11.58 -4.16
C ARG A 146 4.82 -11.33 -2.66
N TYR A 147 5.47 -12.15 -1.84
CA TYR A 147 5.33 -12.14 -0.38
C TYR A 147 6.70 -11.97 0.30
N PRO A 148 7.30 -10.77 0.22
CA PRO A 148 8.65 -10.51 0.72
C PRO A 148 8.76 -10.56 2.25
N ALA A 149 7.64 -10.61 2.98
CA ALA A 149 7.65 -10.77 4.43
C ALA A 149 7.72 -12.23 4.89
N THR A 150 7.45 -13.17 3.98
CA THR A 150 7.57 -14.61 4.23
C THR A 150 8.92 -15.09 3.75
N LYS A 151 9.62 -15.83 4.61
CA LYS A 151 10.93 -16.40 4.28
C LYS A 151 10.74 -17.73 3.58
N PHE A 152 11.24 -17.85 2.36
CA PHE A 152 11.27 -19.11 1.63
C PHE A 152 12.69 -19.67 1.58
N VAL A 153 12.85 -20.93 1.98
CA VAL A 153 14.15 -21.62 1.95
C VAL A 153 14.01 -22.98 1.30
N LYS A 154 15.11 -23.49 0.73
CA LYS A 154 15.20 -24.85 0.20
C LYS A 154 16.40 -25.57 0.79
N ILE A 155 16.23 -26.86 1.06
CA ILE A 155 17.26 -27.72 1.62
C ILE A 155 17.19 -29.11 0.98
N ILE A 156 18.35 -29.74 0.79
CA ILE A 156 18.40 -31.13 0.34
C ILE A 156 17.76 -32.00 1.43
N SER A 157 16.78 -32.81 1.05
CA SER A 157 15.98 -33.63 1.96
C SER A 157 16.81 -34.47 2.94
N THR A 158 17.89 -35.09 2.45
CA THR A 158 18.81 -35.90 3.26
C THR A 158 19.73 -35.10 4.18
N GLU A 159 19.95 -33.81 3.89
CA GLU A 159 20.68 -32.91 4.80
C GLU A 159 19.79 -32.42 5.94
N CYS A 160 18.49 -32.24 5.67
CA CYS A 160 17.52 -31.87 6.70
C CYS A 160 17.15 -33.06 7.60
N ILE A 161 16.87 -34.22 6.99
CA ILE A 161 16.43 -35.44 7.69
C ILE A 161 17.20 -36.63 7.11
N PRO A 162 18.06 -37.29 7.90
CA PRO A 162 18.79 -38.48 7.44
C PRO A 162 17.84 -39.56 6.94
N ASN A 163 18.15 -40.16 5.78
CA ASN A 163 17.35 -41.22 5.14
C ASN A 163 15.89 -40.83 4.85
N TYR A 164 15.62 -39.55 4.56
CA TYR A 164 14.27 -39.12 4.16
C TYR A 164 13.79 -39.88 2.90
N PRO A 165 12.59 -40.48 2.90
CA PRO A 165 12.12 -41.28 1.77
C PRO A 165 11.87 -40.43 0.51
N ASP A 166 12.47 -40.83 -0.62
CA ASP A 166 12.29 -40.12 -1.90
C ASP A 166 10.83 -40.02 -2.35
N ARG A 167 10.00 -41.02 -2.03
CA ARG A 167 8.54 -41.02 -2.33
C ARG A 167 7.76 -39.88 -1.67
N ASN A 168 8.32 -39.27 -0.64
CA ASN A 168 7.71 -38.17 0.10
C ASN A 168 8.06 -36.82 -0.54
N LEU A 169 8.96 -36.78 -1.52
CA LEU A 169 9.39 -35.55 -2.15
C LEU A 169 8.41 -35.08 -3.24
N PRO A 170 8.28 -33.75 -3.44
CA PRO A 170 8.79 -32.69 -2.57
C PRO A 170 8.00 -32.59 -1.25
N THR A 171 8.62 -32.06 -0.19
CA THR A 171 7.90 -31.80 1.08
C THR A 171 8.04 -30.34 1.47
N ILE A 172 6.94 -29.70 1.84
CA ILE A 172 6.93 -28.37 2.44
C ILE A 172 6.73 -28.48 3.95
N LEU A 173 7.59 -27.80 4.71
CA LEU A 173 7.40 -27.56 6.14
C LEU A 173 7.16 -26.08 6.37
N VAL A 174 6.11 -25.75 7.12
CA VAL A 174 5.80 -24.38 7.51
C VAL A 174 6.15 -24.20 8.98
N TYR A 175 7.03 -23.25 9.26
CA TYR A 175 7.47 -22.89 10.60
C TYR A 175 7.04 -21.49 10.97
N ASN A 176 6.66 -21.32 12.23
CA ASN A 176 6.45 -20.04 12.88
C ASN A 176 6.62 -20.22 14.39
N ASN A 177 7.22 -19.24 15.08
CA ASN A 177 7.48 -19.29 16.52
C ASN A 177 8.22 -20.57 16.95
N SER A 178 9.26 -20.95 16.18
CA SER A 178 10.07 -22.15 16.42
C SER A 178 9.31 -23.48 16.41
N ALA A 179 8.05 -23.49 15.94
CA ALA A 179 7.22 -24.68 15.87
C ALA A 179 6.79 -24.96 14.42
N VAL A 180 6.65 -26.25 14.09
CA VAL A 180 6.04 -26.67 12.84
C VAL A 180 4.54 -26.42 12.94
N LYS A 181 4.01 -25.66 11.98
CA LYS A 181 2.59 -25.32 11.86
C LYS A 181 1.87 -26.21 10.86
N ALA A 182 2.53 -26.51 9.74
CA ALA A 182 1.99 -27.37 8.71
C ALA A 182 3.09 -28.20 8.05
N THR A 183 2.70 -29.34 7.50
CA THR A 183 3.56 -30.24 6.72
C THR A 183 2.77 -30.77 5.55
N HIS A 184 3.27 -30.55 4.33
CA HIS A 184 2.67 -31.00 3.10
C HIS A 184 3.66 -31.92 2.38
N VAL A 185 3.32 -33.21 2.31
CA VAL A 185 4.19 -34.25 1.76
C VAL A 185 3.77 -34.55 0.33
N GLY A 186 4.70 -34.58 -0.62
CA GLY A 186 4.44 -34.84 -2.03
C GLY A 186 3.53 -33.81 -2.71
N MET A 187 3.06 -34.16 -3.91
CA MET A 187 2.31 -33.26 -4.79
C MET A 187 0.79 -33.30 -4.60
N HIS A 188 0.27 -34.31 -3.89
CA HIS A 188 -1.18 -34.57 -3.83
C HIS A 188 -1.98 -33.41 -3.24
N SER A 189 -1.36 -32.64 -2.34
CA SER A 189 -2.00 -31.48 -1.74
C SER A 189 -2.15 -30.32 -2.74
N PHE A 190 -1.20 -30.15 -3.68
CA PHE A 190 -1.05 -28.97 -4.54
C PHE A 190 -1.89 -28.98 -5.83
N GLY A 191 -2.77 -29.98 -5.99
CA GLY A 191 -3.61 -30.16 -7.16
C GLY A 191 -2.86 -30.64 -8.41
N ARG A 192 -3.62 -31.06 -9.43
CA ARG A 192 -3.09 -31.76 -10.62
C ARG A 192 -2.08 -30.94 -11.44
N ARG A 193 -2.22 -29.61 -11.48
CA ARG A 193 -1.33 -28.70 -12.24
C ARG A 193 -0.26 -28.01 -11.40
N CYS A 194 -0.29 -28.11 -10.06
CA CYS A 194 0.60 -27.41 -9.12
C CYS A 194 0.97 -25.99 -9.57
N THR A 195 0.06 -25.05 -9.32
CA THR A 195 0.24 -23.64 -9.66
C THR A 195 0.64 -22.79 -8.44
N PRO A 196 1.27 -21.62 -8.61
CA PRO A 196 1.61 -20.73 -7.50
C PRO A 196 0.41 -20.38 -6.62
N GLU A 197 -0.75 -20.18 -7.24
CA GLU A 197 -2.02 -19.82 -6.60
C GLU A 197 -2.57 -21.00 -5.80
N SER A 198 -2.53 -22.23 -6.32
CA SER A 198 -2.89 -23.42 -5.54
C SER A 198 -1.95 -23.64 -4.35
N VAL A 199 -0.64 -23.45 -4.55
CA VAL A 199 0.36 -23.57 -3.47
C VAL A 199 0.11 -22.51 -2.41
N GLY A 200 -0.10 -21.27 -2.82
CA GLY A 200 -0.41 -20.18 -1.90
C GLY A 200 -1.71 -20.42 -1.13
N LEU A 201 -2.74 -20.96 -1.78
CA LEU A 201 -4.01 -21.29 -1.13
C LEU A 201 -3.82 -22.33 -0.02
N ILE A 202 -3.02 -23.37 -0.27
CA ILE A 202 -2.73 -24.43 0.71
C ILE A 202 -1.90 -23.92 1.87
N LEU A 203 -0.84 -23.15 1.58
CA LEU A 203 -0.03 -22.53 2.63
C LEU A 203 -0.87 -21.65 3.54
N CYS A 204 -1.90 -21.02 2.98
CA CYS A 204 -2.78 -20.10 3.69
C CYS A 204 -4.07 -20.72 4.24
N GLN A 205 -4.22 -22.06 4.24
CA GLN A 205 -5.47 -22.70 4.68
C GLN A 205 -5.78 -22.49 6.17
N SER A 206 -4.76 -22.56 7.03
CA SER A 206 -4.93 -22.44 8.49
C SER A 206 -4.43 -21.10 9.04
N ASP A 207 -3.38 -20.55 8.44
CA ASP A 207 -2.67 -19.40 8.95
C ASP A 207 -2.26 -18.47 7.80
N PRO A 208 -2.11 -17.15 8.04
CA PRO A 208 -1.65 -16.20 7.03
C PRO A 208 -0.13 -16.32 6.85
N VAL A 209 0.30 -17.45 6.29
CA VAL A 209 1.71 -17.78 6.04
C VAL A 209 2.33 -16.82 5.04
N LEU A 210 1.56 -16.41 4.03
CA LEU A 210 1.97 -15.45 3.02
C LEU A 210 1.70 -14.02 3.51
N ASN A 211 2.74 -13.19 3.55
CA ASN A 211 2.67 -11.81 3.98
C ASN A 211 3.39 -10.90 2.97
N ASP A 212 2.72 -9.84 2.55
CA ASP A 212 3.21 -8.87 1.56
C ASP A 212 4.00 -7.70 2.20
N GLY A 213 4.14 -7.70 3.53
CA GLY A 213 4.87 -6.68 4.28
C GLY A 213 4.03 -5.49 4.73
N HIS A 214 2.76 -5.42 4.32
CA HIS A 214 1.83 -4.43 4.84
C HIS A 214 1.28 -4.95 6.18
N GLY A 215 1.74 -4.38 7.29
CA GLY A 215 1.37 -4.85 8.64
C GLY A 215 -0.11 -4.65 8.97
N GLY A 216 -0.71 -5.61 9.68
CA GLY A 216 -2.07 -5.52 10.24
C GLY A 216 -2.96 -6.74 9.98
N GLU A 217 -3.99 -6.95 10.81
CA GLU A 217 -5.00 -8.00 10.60
C GLU A 217 -5.76 -7.85 9.28
N GLN A 218 -6.07 -6.61 8.90
CA GLN A 218 -6.76 -6.28 7.64
C GLN A 218 -5.92 -6.67 6.40
N SER A 219 -4.60 -6.54 6.49
CA SER A 219 -3.69 -6.94 5.41
C SER A 219 -3.65 -8.45 5.22
N ARG A 220 -3.67 -9.21 6.33
CA ARG A 220 -3.70 -10.67 6.31
C ARG A 220 -4.96 -11.22 5.63
N GLU A 221 -6.12 -10.66 5.96
CA GLU A 221 -7.38 -11.04 5.34
C GLU A 221 -7.42 -10.67 3.85
N ALA A 222 -6.89 -9.49 3.49
CA ALA A 222 -6.75 -9.08 2.10
C ALA A 222 -5.82 -10.00 1.29
N VAL A 223 -4.72 -10.51 1.89
CA VAL A 223 -3.85 -11.49 1.24
C VAL A 223 -4.61 -12.81 0.99
N LEU A 224 -5.36 -13.30 1.98
CA LEU A 224 -6.16 -14.52 1.86
C LEU A 224 -7.22 -14.40 0.75
N ASP A 225 -7.97 -13.31 0.74
CA ASP A 225 -8.99 -13.03 -0.27
C ASP A 225 -8.35 -12.82 -1.64
N GLY A 226 -7.20 -12.17 -1.71
CA GLY A 226 -6.43 -12.02 -2.95
C GLY A 226 -5.98 -13.36 -3.53
N VAL A 227 -5.51 -14.29 -2.69
CA VAL A 227 -5.14 -15.65 -3.10
C VAL A 227 -6.37 -16.44 -3.57
N ARG A 228 -7.47 -16.40 -2.82
CA ARG A 228 -8.74 -17.06 -3.17
C ARG A 228 -9.31 -16.53 -4.48
N LYS A 229 -9.32 -15.21 -4.66
CA LYS A 229 -9.80 -14.54 -5.88
C LYS A 229 -8.96 -14.96 -7.09
N LYS A 230 -7.64 -14.89 -7.00
CA LYS A 230 -6.74 -15.31 -8.11
C LYS A 230 -6.89 -16.79 -8.46
N PHE A 231 -7.10 -17.63 -7.46
CA PHE A 231 -7.38 -19.05 -7.68
C PHE A 231 -8.70 -19.23 -8.45
N LEU A 232 -9.78 -18.57 -8.01
CA LEU A 232 -11.08 -18.66 -8.66
C LEU A 232 -11.06 -18.10 -10.10
N GLU A 233 -10.43 -16.94 -10.31
CA GLU A 233 -10.24 -16.34 -11.64
C GLU A 233 -9.53 -17.31 -12.59
N ARG A 234 -8.52 -18.04 -12.11
CA ARG A 234 -7.86 -19.05 -12.95
C ARG A 234 -8.77 -20.22 -13.25
N VAL A 235 -9.48 -20.75 -12.27
CA VAL A 235 -10.39 -21.90 -12.48
C VAL A 235 -11.46 -21.54 -13.50
N VAL A 236 -12.01 -20.32 -13.42
CA VAL A 236 -12.97 -19.81 -14.41
C VAL A 236 -12.34 -19.74 -15.80
N ARG A 237 -11.15 -19.14 -15.93
CA ARG A 237 -10.45 -19.01 -17.22
C ARG A 237 -10.13 -20.36 -17.86
N GLU A 238 -9.74 -21.35 -17.05
CA GLU A 238 -9.48 -22.71 -17.53
C GLU A 238 -10.76 -23.42 -18.00
N HIS A 239 -11.92 -23.08 -17.45
CA HIS A 239 -13.21 -23.64 -17.88
C HIS A 239 -13.74 -22.96 -19.14
N GLU A 240 -13.56 -21.64 -19.28
CA GLU A 240 -13.90 -20.89 -20.49
C GLU A 240 -13.08 -21.39 -21.70
N ASP A 241 -11.78 -21.66 -21.52
CA ASP A 241 -10.91 -22.21 -22.57
C ASP A 241 -11.32 -23.64 -23.02
N ASP A 242 -11.97 -24.44 -22.15
CA ASP A 242 -12.40 -25.80 -22.45
C ASP A 242 -13.76 -25.86 -23.19
N ASP A 243 -14.65 -24.87 -23.00
CA ASP A 243 -15.99 -24.81 -23.61
C ASP A 243 -15.94 -24.35 -25.09
N ASP A 244 -14.97 -23.51 -25.44
CA ASP A 244 -14.73 -23.07 -26.83
C ASP A 244 -14.08 -24.16 -27.71
N GLY A 245 -13.65 -25.28 -27.12
CA GLY A 245 -12.99 -26.39 -27.81
C GLY A 245 -13.90 -27.56 -28.24
N SER A 246 -15.19 -27.55 -27.89
CA SER A 246 -16.10 -28.69 -28.10
C SER A 246 -17.22 -28.45 -29.12
N SER A 247 -16.96 -27.62 -30.14
CA SER A 247 -17.90 -27.46 -31.26
C SER A 247 -17.19 -27.52 -32.62
N SER A 248 -16.71 -28.71 -32.99
CA SER A 248 -16.47 -29.06 -34.39
C SER A 248 -16.38 -30.58 -34.56
N ASP A 249 -17.55 -31.21 -34.71
CA ASP A 249 -17.74 -32.45 -35.48
C ASP A 249 -18.81 -32.19 -36.55
#